data_AF-A0AA87LL03-F1
#
_entry.id   AF-A0AA87LL03-F1
#
_cell.length_a   1.000
_cell.length_b   1.000
_cell.length_c   1.000
_cell.angle_alpha   90.00
_cell.angle_beta   90.00
_cell.angle_gamma   90.00
#
_symmetry.space_group_name_H-M   'P 1'
#
loop_
_entity.id
_entity.type
_entity.pdbx_description
1 polymer ?
#
loop_
_entity_poly.entity_id
_entity_poly.type
_entity_poly.pdbx_seq_one_letter_code
_entity_poly.pdbx_strand_id
1 'polypeptide(L)' 'MLAIMGDFSLIKWGMVRDITSEIIPYGDPDQTGVDLKAHNQIAYRTEAMFSYAVIEPKAFAVLKTSTEEGA' A
#
# COMPACT_ATOMS: atom_id res chain seq x y z
N MET A 1 14.98 -10.59 1.41
CA MET A 1 15.57 -9.24 1.43
C MET A 1 15.71 -8.86 2.88
N LEU A 2 16.93 -8.54 3.32
CA LEU A 2 17.26 -8.41 4.75
C LEU A 2 17.30 -6.94 5.19
N ALA A 3 17.82 -6.05 4.34
CA ALA A 3 17.91 -4.63 4.66
C ALA A 3 17.98 -3.76 3.40
N ILE A 4 17.61 -2.49 3.55
CA ILE A 4 17.92 -1.40 2.60
C ILE A 4 18.71 -0.35 3.37
N MET A 5 19.87 0.03 2.84
CA MET A 5 20.69 1.11 3.37
C MET A 5 20.87 2.18 2.29
N GLY A 6 20.83 3.44 2.66
CA GLY A 6 21.03 4.57 1.74
C GLY A 6 20.51 5.87 2.34
N ASP A 7 20.56 6.94 1.55
CA ASP A 7 20.03 8.25 1.94
C ASP A 7 18.53 8.36 1.60
N PHE A 8 17.67 8.16 2.60
CA PHE A 8 16.21 8.22 2.44
C PHE A 8 15.69 9.63 2.11
N SER A 9 16.50 10.69 2.23
CA SER A 9 16.10 12.02 1.77
C SER A 9 15.92 12.09 0.24
N LEU A 10 16.52 11.15 -0.49
CA LEU A 10 16.41 10.98 -1.95
C LEU A 10 15.15 10.20 -2.37
N ILE A 11 14.36 9.71 -1.42
CA ILE A 11 13.01 9.21 -1.68
C ILE A 11 12.04 10.35 -1.42
N LYS A 12 11.53 10.95 -2.50
CA LYS A 12 10.43 11.92 -2.40
C LYS A 12 9.14 11.14 -2.45
N TRP A 13 8.32 11.26 -1.42
CA TRP A 13 7.01 10.65 -1.36
C TRP A 13 6.01 11.63 -0.78
N GLY A 14 4.74 11.43 -1.11
CA GLY A 14 3.68 12.25 -0.55
C GLY A 14 2.30 11.80 -0.98
N MET A 15 1.30 12.36 -0.29
CA MET A 15 -0.09 12.23 -0.67
C MET A 15 -0.36 13.16 -1.86
N VAL A 16 -0.89 12.60 -2.94
CA VAL A 16 -1.30 13.35 -4.13
C VAL A 16 -2.63 14.06 -3.89
N ARG A 17 -3.49 13.46 -3.05
CA ARG A 17 -4.78 13.99 -2.60
C ARG A 17 -5.03 13.60 -1.16
N ASP A 18 -5.97 14.29 -0.52
CA ASP A 18 -6.39 13.99 0.84
C ASP A 18 -6.92 12.57 0.96
N ILE A 19 -6.63 11.94 2.10
CA ILE A 19 -7.16 10.62 2.43
C ILE A 19 -8.60 10.81 2.89
N THR A 20 -9.52 10.11 2.25
CA THR A 20 -10.95 10.13 2.59
C THR A 20 -11.40 8.76 3.06
N SER A 21 -12.29 8.73 4.05
CA SER A 21 -12.92 7.51 4.54
C SER A 21 -14.43 7.65 4.49
N GLU A 22 -15.10 6.65 3.93
CA GLU A 22 -16.55 6.57 3.81
C GLU A 22 -17.07 5.33 4.54
N ILE A 23 -18.16 5.52 5.29
CA ILE A 23 -18.93 4.43 5.88
C ILE A 23 -20.06 4.10 4.89
N ILE A 24 -20.09 2.88 4.39
CA ILE A 24 -21.05 2.40 3.39
C ILE A 24 -22.00 1.40 4.08
N PRO A 25 -23.25 1.82 4.40
CA PRO A 25 -24.18 0.96 5.10
C PRO A 25 -25.09 0.13 4.19
N TYR A 26 -25.12 0.35 2.86
CA TYR A 26 -26.07 -0.28 1.92
C TYR A 26 -25.38 -0.72 0.63
N GLY A 27 -25.98 -1.68 -0.08
CA GLY A 27 -25.50 -2.15 -1.38
C GLY A 27 -24.43 -3.23 -1.27
N ASP A 28 -23.77 -3.50 -2.40
CA ASP A 28 -22.68 -4.45 -2.52
C ASP A 28 -21.47 -3.74 -3.16
N PRO A 29 -20.73 -2.94 -2.37
CA PRO A 29 -19.66 -2.09 -2.88
C PRO A 29 -18.45 -2.90 -3.39
N ASP A 30 -18.37 -4.19 -3.08
CA ASP A 30 -17.26 -5.09 -3.42
C ASP A 30 -17.65 -6.13 -4.50
N GLN A 31 -18.84 -6.00 -5.11
CA GLN A 31 -19.35 -6.88 -6.17
C GLN A 31 -19.32 -8.37 -5.80
N THR A 32 -19.69 -8.69 -4.58
CA THR A 32 -19.73 -10.05 -4.01
C THR A 32 -21.02 -10.81 -4.33
N GLY A 33 -22.06 -10.13 -4.83
CA GLY A 33 -23.42 -10.63 -4.94
C GLY A 33 -24.21 -10.58 -3.61
N VAL A 34 -23.63 -9.99 -2.56
CA VAL A 34 -24.20 -9.96 -1.21
C VAL A 34 -24.45 -8.51 -0.79
N ASP A 35 -25.70 -8.16 -0.57
CA ASP A 35 -26.04 -6.85 -0.02
C ASP A 35 -25.68 -6.77 1.47
N LEU A 36 -25.00 -5.68 1.84
CA LEU A 36 -24.50 -5.43 3.19
C LEU A 36 -25.64 -5.39 4.21
N LYS A 37 -26.75 -4.71 3.92
CA LYS A 37 -27.88 -4.64 4.87
C LYS A 37 -28.57 -5.97 5.04
N ALA A 38 -28.70 -6.75 3.96
CA ALA A 38 -29.27 -8.09 4.04
C ALA A 38 -28.49 -9.02 4.98
N HIS A 39 -27.21 -8.72 5.25
CA HIS A 39 -26.32 -9.54 6.07
C HIS A 39 -25.83 -8.84 7.34
N ASN A 40 -26.45 -7.73 7.74
CA ASN A 40 -26.07 -6.93 8.92
C ASN A 40 -24.60 -6.47 8.90
N GLN A 41 -24.09 -6.10 7.73
CA GLN A 41 -22.72 -5.63 7.51
C GLN A 41 -22.68 -4.11 7.25
N ILE A 42 -21.52 -3.51 7.51
CA ILE A 42 -21.18 -2.13 7.15
C ILE A 42 -19.75 -2.18 6.60
N ALA A 43 -19.53 -1.56 5.45
CA ALA A 43 -18.20 -1.43 4.87
C ALA A 43 -17.57 -0.09 5.23
N TYR A 44 -16.26 -0.09 5.48
CA TYR A 44 -15.46 1.12 5.63
C TYR A 44 -14.50 1.19 4.44
N ARG A 45 -14.65 2.22 3.61
CA ARG A 45 -13.81 2.42 2.43
C ARG A 45 -12.91 3.62 2.66
N THR A 46 -11.61 3.36 2.65
CA THR A 46 -10.60 4.42 2.72
C THR A 46 -9.87 4.49 1.40
N GLU A 47 -9.88 5.66 0.78
CA GLU A 47 -9.17 5.92 -0.47
C GLU A 47 -7.98 6.82 -0.19
N ALA A 48 -6.81 6.41 -0.68
CA ALA A 48 -5.58 7.16 -0.57
C ALA A 48 -4.84 7.13 -1.91
N MET A 49 -4.46 8.30 -2.40
CA MET A 49 -3.62 8.43 -3.59
C MET A 49 -2.26 8.96 -3.17
N PHE A 50 -1.23 8.13 -3.27
CA PHE A 50 0.14 8.51 -2.95
C PHE A 50 1.05 8.28 -4.15
N SER A 51 2.16 9.02 -4.18
CA SER A 51 3.22 8.83 -5.16
C SER A 51 4.57 8.86 -4.47
N TYR A 52 5.53 8.16 -5.06
CA TYR A 52 6.92 8.21 -4.64
C TYR A 52 7.83 8.24 -5.86
N ALA A 53 9.00 8.85 -5.68
CA ALA A 53 10.07 8.92 -6.66
C ALA A 53 11.42 8.75 -5.97
N VAL A 54 12.27 7.90 -6.55
CA VAL A 54 13.65 7.72 -6.13
C VAL A 54 14.51 8.57 -7.06
N ILE A 55 15.11 9.63 -6.51
CA ILE A 55 15.83 10.62 -7.32
C ILE A 55 17.15 10.06 -7.85
N GLU A 56 17.89 9.29 -7.03
CA GLU A 56 19.12 8.61 -7.44
C GLU A 56 19.13 7.17 -6.90
N PRO A 57 18.80 6.17 -7.74
CA PRO A 57 18.74 4.78 -7.31
C PRO A 57 20.08 4.21 -6.83
N LYS A 58 21.22 4.72 -7.34
CA LYS A 58 22.54 4.23 -6.93
C LYS A 58 22.95 4.66 -5.52
N ALA A 59 22.21 5.58 -4.90
CA ALA A 59 22.41 5.96 -3.51
C ALA A 59 21.91 4.91 -2.50
N PHE A 60 21.32 3.81 -2.99
CA PHE A 60 20.77 2.73 -2.16
C PHE A 60 21.47 1.40 -2.42
N ALA A 61 21.70 0.66 -1.34
CA ALA A 61 22.16 -0.71 -1.35
C ALA A 61 21.08 -1.62 -0.74
N VAL A 62 20.78 -2.73 -1.42
CA VAL A 62 19.82 -3.73 -0.95
C VAL A 62 20.57 -4.99 -0.52
N LEU A 63 20.49 -5.31 0.76
CA LEU A 63 21.00 -6.56 1.29
C LEU A 63 20.01 -7.69 0.94
N LYS A 64 20.42 -8.56 0.01
CA LYS A 64 19.66 -9.76 -0.34
C LYS A 64 20.04 -10.90 0.60
N THR A 65 19.10 -11.82 0.82
CA THR A 65 19.46 -13.09 1.45
C THR A 65 20.27 -13.88 0.43
N SER A 66 21.34 -14.55 0.87
CA SER A 66 21.96 -15.60 0.06
C SER A 66 20.95 -16.75 -0.02
N THR A 67 20.56 -17.12 -1.24
CA THR A 67 19.96 -18.43 -1.47
C THR A 67 21.14 -19.40 -1.58
N GLU A 68 21.64 -19.89 -0.45
CA GLU A 68 22.36 -21.16 -0.46
C GLU A 68 21.31 -22.27 -0.50
N GLU A 69 20.93 -22.67 -1.71
CA GLU A 69 20.52 -24.06 -1.95
C GLU A 69 21.80 -24.91 -1.89
N GLY A 70 21.73 -26.01 -1.15
CA GLY A 70 22.86 -26.77 -0.64
C GLY A 70 23.93 -27.17 -1.66
N ALA A 71 25.16 -27.15 -1.16
CA ALA A 71 26.18 -28.14 -1.49
C ALA A 71 25.75 -29.54 -1.00
#